data_AF-A0A0P4VL87-F1
#
_entry.id   AF-A0A0P4VL87-F1
#
_cell.length_a   1.000
_cell.length_b   1.000
_cell.length_c   1.000
_cell.angle_alpha   90.00
_cell.angle_beta   90.00
_cell.angle_gamma   90.00
#
_symmetry.space_group_name_H-M   'P 1'
#
loop_
_entity.id
_entity.type
_entity.pdbx_description
1 polymer ?
#
loop_
_entity_poly.entity_id
_entity_poly.type
_entity_poly.pdbx_seq_one_letter_code
_entity_poly.pdbx_strand_id
1 'polypeptide(L)'
;CSDISDAKPFYPKRHLYLKPLLKINISIQLPSLKLVGRSISNITLMENIKNWASPDKFCSVKVTKSTLEFIRFEADLLNPSKVNAILARLDGKQVTLPGFKEVVKVRASVAKSDFPTRHDWDSFFRDAKHMNEMKAGERPDTLHLSDLPNKWFSTKSKEDLPSESLLRKIFQQFGEVTAVDIPSVDPYRSKMKAHLSGLKLFNFNQNTTFEAYVQYRDYIAFVKAMDYLRGMKLLKIESNEAFTTNIKVDFDKTKHLSENSIRKRKIEREKLMAKDRELEEKKQKIEDALKKLEVKEKEEEKKITDKQRERKRKLKKLEKG
;
A
#
# COMPACT_ATOMS: atom_id res chain seq x y z
N CYS A 1 -5.26 11.94 13.58
CA CYS A 1 -4.69 13.22 14.04
C CYS A 1 -5.68 14.29 13.63
N SER A 2 -6.33 14.99 14.57
CA SER A 2 -7.57 15.76 14.33
C SER A 2 -7.37 17.23 13.96
N ASP A 3 -6.19 17.79 14.16
CA ASP A 3 -5.86 19.16 13.73
C ASP A 3 -5.72 19.21 12.20
N ILE A 4 -6.49 20.11 11.56
CA ILE A 4 -6.55 20.31 10.11
C ILE A 4 -6.01 21.69 9.67
N SER A 5 -5.45 22.47 10.60
CA SER A 5 -5.03 23.86 10.34
C SER A 5 -3.95 24.03 9.25
N ASP A 6 -3.11 23.02 9.07
CA ASP A 6 -2.00 22.96 8.11
C ASP A 6 -2.33 22.13 6.84
N ALA A 7 -3.61 21.79 6.64
CA ALA A 7 -4.06 21.00 5.50
C ALA A 7 -3.92 21.77 4.17
N LYS A 8 -3.26 21.15 3.20
CA LYS A 8 -3.11 21.65 1.82
C LYS A 8 -4.05 20.89 0.87
N PRO A 9 -4.82 21.58 0.01
CA PRO A 9 -5.72 20.93 -0.95
C PRO A 9 -4.98 19.98 -1.90
N PHE A 10 -5.37 18.71 -1.97
CA PHE A 10 -4.77 17.76 -2.93
C PHE A 10 -5.77 17.33 -4.01
N TYR A 11 -6.94 16.85 -3.58
CA TYR A 11 -8.07 16.62 -4.47
C TYR A 11 -9.38 16.86 -3.72
N PRO A 12 -9.80 18.13 -3.55
CA PRO A 12 -10.95 18.51 -2.72
C PRO A 12 -12.29 17.88 -3.15
N LYS A 13 -12.44 17.54 -4.44
CA LYS A 13 -13.61 16.83 -4.96
C LYS A 13 -13.85 15.46 -4.31
N ARG A 14 -12.83 14.90 -3.65
CA ARG A 14 -12.95 13.70 -2.82
C ARG A 14 -12.48 13.95 -1.39
N HIS A 15 -12.45 15.20 -0.95
CA HIS A 15 -12.01 15.58 0.38
C HIS A 15 -10.61 15.05 0.74
N LEU A 16 -9.74 14.97 -0.27
CA LEU A 16 -8.34 14.58 -0.10
C LEU A 16 -7.47 15.83 0.00
N TYR A 17 -6.60 15.82 1.01
CA TYR A 17 -5.69 16.88 1.37
C TYR A 17 -4.32 16.28 1.69
N LEU A 18 -3.31 17.13 1.79
CA LEU A 18 -1.99 16.78 2.31
C LEU A 18 -1.77 17.52 3.62
N LYS A 19 -1.13 16.84 4.56
CA LYS A 19 -0.66 17.46 5.80
C LYS A 19 0.84 17.26 5.89
N PRO A 20 1.64 18.27 6.30
CA PRO A 20 3.07 18.06 6.44
C PRO A 20 3.37 16.96 7.48
N LEU A 21 4.33 16.10 7.12
CA LEU A 21 4.82 15.00 7.92
C LEU A 21 6.23 15.35 8.39
N LEU A 22 6.32 15.81 9.64
CA LEU A 22 7.58 16.08 10.30
C LEU A 22 7.72 15.21 11.54
N LYS A 23 8.86 14.54 11.65
CA LYS A 23 9.15 13.62 12.74
C LYS A 23 10.40 14.04 13.50
N ILE A 24 10.43 13.70 14.78
CA ILE A 24 11.60 13.88 15.64
C ILE A 24 12.11 12.49 16.05
N ASN A 25 13.42 12.29 15.90
CA ASN A 25 14.12 11.15 16.48
C ASN A 25 14.60 11.53 17.87
N ILE A 26 14.23 10.73 18.87
CA ILE A 26 14.60 10.92 20.27
C ILE A 26 15.37 9.67 20.72
N SER A 27 16.59 9.84 21.18
CA SER A 27 17.45 8.77 21.68
C SER A 27 17.74 8.99 23.16
N ILE A 28 17.48 7.99 23.96
CA ILE A 28 17.77 7.97 25.40
C ILE A 28 18.83 6.90 25.62
N GLN A 29 20.00 7.30 26.10
CA GLN A 29 21.05 6.36 26.49
C GLN A 29 20.65 5.69 27.79
N LEU A 30 20.85 4.38 27.88
CA LEU A 30 20.59 3.61 29.08
C LEU A 30 21.88 3.50 29.92
N PRO A 31 21.77 3.56 31.25
CA PRO A 31 22.89 3.26 32.15
C PRO A 31 23.41 1.85 31.92
N SER A 32 24.70 1.61 32.18
CA SER A 32 25.25 0.25 32.07
C SER A 32 24.46 -0.70 33.00
N LEU A 33 23.78 -1.68 32.41
CA LEU A 33 22.98 -2.68 33.12
C LEU A 33 23.92 -3.68 33.82
N LYS A 34 24.63 -3.25 34.86
CA LYS A 34 25.50 -4.11 35.67
C LYS A 34 24.72 -5.10 36.55
N LEU A 35 23.42 -4.86 36.74
CA LEU A 35 22.53 -5.67 37.58
C LEU A 35 21.48 -6.35 36.70
N VAL A 36 21.53 -7.67 36.64
CA VAL A 36 20.56 -8.53 35.94
C VAL A 36 19.18 -8.38 36.61
N GLY A 37 18.13 -8.12 35.81
CA GLY A 37 16.74 -8.12 36.29
C GLY A 37 16.04 -6.76 36.41
N ARG A 38 16.70 -5.63 36.10
CA ARG A 38 16.02 -4.32 35.98
C ARG A 38 15.70 -4.01 34.51
N SER A 39 14.42 -3.84 34.20
CA SER A 39 13.94 -3.42 32.88
C SER A 39 13.36 -2.01 32.95
N ILE A 40 13.51 -1.25 31.86
CA ILE A 40 12.96 0.11 31.75
C ILE A 40 11.70 0.05 30.91
N SER A 41 10.59 0.57 31.45
CA SER A 41 9.32 0.59 30.73
C SER A 41 9.34 1.62 29.61
N ASN A 42 9.15 1.15 28.38
CA ASN A 42 8.99 2.01 27.21
C ASN A 42 7.81 2.98 27.37
N ILE A 43 6.74 2.57 28.05
CA ILE A 43 5.53 3.37 28.24
C ILE A 43 5.84 4.61 29.08
N THR A 44 6.52 4.42 30.21
CA THR A 44 6.91 5.53 31.11
C THR A 44 7.80 6.53 30.38
N LEU A 45 8.72 6.06 29.54
CA LEU A 45 9.54 6.95 28.71
C LEU A 45 8.73 7.72 27.68
N MET A 46 7.75 7.08 27.03
CA MET A 46 6.85 7.76 26.09
C MET A 46 6.01 8.84 26.78
N GLU A 47 5.51 8.60 27.99
CA GLU A 47 4.76 9.59 28.78
C GLU A 47 5.64 10.77 29.17
N ASN A 48 6.85 10.49 29.63
CA ASN A 48 7.85 11.51 29.94
C ASN A 48 8.18 12.38 28.72
N ILE A 49 8.40 11.77 27.55
CA ILE A 49 8.61 12.50 26.29
C ILE A 49 7.42 13.42 25.96
N LYS A 50 6.19 12.93 26.12
CA LYS A 50 4.97 13.75 25.91
C LYS A 50 4.90 14.91 26.90
N ASN A 51 5.25 14.68 28.16
CA ASN A 51 5.25 15.70 29.21
C ASN A 51 6.30 16.79 28.93
N TRP A 52 7.49 16.41 28.47
CA TRP A 52 8.54 17.39 28.14
C TRP A 52 8.23 18.19 26.87
N ALA A 53 7.44 17.63 25.96
CA ALA A 53 6.98 18.36 24.78
C ALA A 53 5.87 19.38 25.09
N SER A 54 5.21 19.29 26.25
CA SER A 54 4.17 20.23 26.69
C SER A 54 4.63 21.69 26.58
N PRO A 55 3.76 22.63 26.14
CA PRO A 55 2.32 22.45 25.82
C PRO A 55 2.05 21.84 24.45
N ASP A 56 3.06 21.67 23.61
CA ASP A 56 2.91 21.11 22.27
C ASP A 56 2.69 19.59 22.32
N LYS A 57 1.94 19.05 21.35
CA LYS A 57 1.53 17.63 21.32
C LYS A 57 2.11 16.90 20.11
N PHE A 58 2.32 15.59 20.29
CA PHE A 58 2.62 14.66 19.21
C PHE A 58 1.33 14.03 18.67
N CYS A 59 1.25 13.76 17.36
CA CYS A 59 0.22 12.87 16.82
C CYS A 59 0.48 11.42 17.28
N SER A 60 1.74 11.01 17.33
CA SER A 60 2.15 9.65 17.71
C SER A 60 3.58 9.67 18.29
N VAL A 61 3.89 8.71 19.17
CA VAL A 61 5.25 8.43 19.64
C VAL A 61 5.40 6.91 19.65
N LYS A 62 6.41 6.39 18.96
CA LYS A 62 6.67 4.94 18.87
C LYS A 62 8.13 4.63 19.14
N VAL A 63 8.39 3.45 19.69
CA VAL A 63 9.74 2.90 19.82
C VAL A 63 10.18 2.37 18.45
N THR A 64 11.32 2.83 17.95
CA THR A 64 11.91 2.34 16.70
C THR A 64 13.03 1.34 16.93
N LYS A 65 13.78 1.49 18.03
CA LYS A 65 14.85 0.56 18.40
C LYS A 65 15.02 0.55 19.91
N SER A 66 15.15 -0.63 20.49
CA SER A 66 15.49 -0.82 21.90
C SER A 66 16.68 -1.76 21.99
N THR A 67 17.72 -1.35 22.72
CA THR A 67 18.92 -2.14 23.01
C THR A 67 19.24 -2.02 24.51
N LEU A 68 20.26 -2.75 24.97
CA LEU A 68 20.78 -2.61 26.33
C LEU A 68 21.44 -1.25 26.59
N GLU A 69 21.82 -0.53 25.53
CA GLU A 69 22.58 0.72 25.61
C GLU A 69 21.73 1.96 25.35
N PHE A 70 20.64 1.84 24.59
CA PHE A 70 19.79 2.97 24.25
C PHE A 70 18.40 2.55 23.80
N ILE A 71 17.46 3.49 23.90
CA ILE A 71 16.13 3.38 23.31
C ILE A 71 15.92 4.57 22.37
N ARG A 72 15.49 4.29 21.14
CA ARG A 72 15.13 5.29 20.13
C ARG A 72 13.63 5.32 19.93
N PHE A 73 13.11 6.53 19.91
CA PHE A 73 11.73 6.85 19.62
C PHE A 73 11.66 7.70 18.34
N GLU A 74 10.60 7.50 17.58
CA GLU A 74 10.18 8.39 16.51
C GLU A 74 8.84 9.01 16.91
N ALA A 75 8.76 10.34 16.88
CA ALA A 75 7.58 11.08 17.27
C ALA A 75 7.07 11.93 16.10
N ASP A 76 5.81 11.71 15.69
CA ASP A 76 5.15 12.51 14.66
C ASP A 76 4.59 13.79 15.28
N LEU A 77 4.94 14.94 14.71
CA LEU A 77 4.47 16.23 15.21
C LEU A 77 3.02 16.50 14.82
N LEU A 78 2.25 17.07 15.76
CA LEU A 78 0.92 17.62 15.46
C LEU A 78 1.02 18.87 14.59
N ASN A 79 1.93 19.78 14.98
CA ASN A 79 2.19 21.04 14.30
C ASN A 79 3.69 21.15 13.93
N PRO A 80 4.04 20.98 12.63
CA PRO A 80 5.41 21.06 12.14
C PRO A 80 6.13 22.36 12.51
N SER A 81 5.43 23.49 12.53
CA SER A 81 6.01 24.81 12.84
C SER A 81 6.57 24.93 14.26
N LYS A 82 6.19 24.01 15.16
CA LYS A 82 6.65 23.99 16.57
C LYS A 82 7.88 23.11 16.79
N VAL A 83 8.46 22.54 15.73
CA VAL A 83 9.60 21.62 15.81
C VAL A 83 10.77 22.16 16.62
N ASN A 84 11.18 23.41 16.37
CA ASN A 84 12.33 24.02 17.07
C ASN A 84 12.04 24.22 18.55
N ALA A 85 10.81 24.61 18.91
CA ALA A 85 10.40 24.77 20.30
C ALA A 85 10.37 23.44 21.05
N ILE A 86 9.89 22.38 20.40
CA ILE A 86 9.87 21.02 20.96
C ILE A 86 11.29 20.48 21.13
N LEU A 87 12.15 20.66 20.12
CA LEU A 87 13.56 20.25 20.18
C LEU A 87 14.30 20.95 21.32
N ALA A 88 14.11 22.26 21.49
CA ALA A 88 14.73 23.03 22.57
C ALA A 88 14.34 22.52 23.97
N ARG A 89 13.17 21.90 24.14
CA ARG A 89 12.73 21.30 25.42
C ARG A 89 13.19 19.85 25.62
N LEU A 90 13.48 19.13 24.54
CA LEU A 90 13.84 17.72 24.59
C LEU A 90 15.34 17.48 24.50
N ASP A 91 16.02 18.12 23.56
CA ASP A 91 17.44 17.87 23.33
C ASP A 91 18.27 18.38 24.50
N GLY A 92 19.11 17.49 25.02
CA GLY A 92 19.96 17.75 26.16
C GLY A 92 19.28 17.66 27.52
N LYS A 93 18.00 17.30 27.57
CA LYS A 93 17.28 17.08 28.82
C LYS A 93 17.95 15.97 29.64
N GLN A 94 18.09 16.21 30.94
CA GLN A 94 18.67 15.27 31.89
C GLN A 94 17.57 14.58 32.67
N VAL A 95 17.66 13.25 32.81
CA VAL A 95 16.62 12.39 33.40
C VAL A 95 17.22 11.30 34.25
N THR A 96 16.62 11.06 35.40
CA THR A 96 16.88 9.88 36.22
C THR A 96 15.88 8.80 35.85
N LEU A 97 16.37 7.66 35.38
CA LEU A 97 15.50 6.53 35.01
C LEU A 97 15.06 5.77 36.28
N PRO A 98 13.81 5.27 36.34
CA PRO A 98 13.34 4.48 37.47
C PRO A 98 14.28 3.30 37.74
N GLY A 99 14.77 3.21 38.98
CA GLY A 99 15.71 2.15 39.37
C GLY A 99 17.17 2.41 39.00
N PHE A 100 17.54 3.61 38.54
CA PHE A 100 18.93 3.99 38.29
C PHE A 100 19.28 5.28 39.03
N LYS A 101 20.49 5.36 39.57
CA LYS A 101 21.03 6.60 40.18
C LYS A 101 21.68 7.52 39.15
N GLU A 102 22.09 6.97 38.03
CA GLU A 102 22.74 7.70 36.94
C GLU A 102 21.72 8.57 36.20
N VAL A 103 22.12 9.82 35.96
CA VAL A 103 21.36 10.77 35.15
C VAL A 103 21.76 10.57 33.69
N VAL A 104 20.77 10.32 32.84
CA VAL A 104 20.96 10.13 31.40
C VAL A 104 20.56 11.38 30.63
N LYS A 105 21.25 11.62 29.52
CA LYS A 105 20.95 12.74 28.61
C LYS A 105 20.07 12.26 27.45
N VAL A 106 18.99 12.97 27.21
CA VAL A 106 18.14 12.80 26.05
C VAL A 106 18.77 13.52 24.86
N ARG A 107 18.79 12.86 23.70
CA ARG A 107 19.17 13.48 22.43
C ARG A 107 17.96 13.54 21.50
N ALA A 108 17.65 14.70 20.97
CA ALA A 108 16.52 14.87 20.05
C ALA A 108 16.96 15.62 18.79
N SER A 109 16.51 15.16 17.62
CA SER A 109 16.82 15.79 16.33
C SER A 109 15.70 15.57 15.34
N VAL A 110 15.60 16.43 14.32
CA VAL A 110 14.65 16.22 13.21
C VAL A 110 15.02 14.92 12.50
N ALA A 111 14.03 14.07 12.27
CA ALA A 111 14.23 12.84 11.51
C ALA A 111 14.50 13.19 10.05
N LYS A 112 15.49 12.52 9.45
CA LYS A 112 15.72 12.62 8.01
C LYS A 112 14.51 12.08 7.26
N SER A 113 14.03 12.81 6.26
CA SER A 113 12.96 12.35 5.39
C SER A 113 13.45 11.18 4.53
N ASP A 114 12.65 10.11 4.42
CA ASP A 114 12.87 8.98 3.49
C ASP A 114 12.44 9.34 2.04
N PHE A 115 12.47 10.63 1.71
CA PHE A 115 12.02 11.14 0.41
C PHE A 115 13.23 11.41 -0.47
N PRO A 116 13.26 10.93 -1.73
CA PRO A 116 14.39 11.14 -2.62
C PRO A 116 14.56 12.62 -2.97
N THR A 117 15.80 13.08 -3.05
CA THR A 117 16.17 14.42 -3.49
C THR A 117 16.34 14.48 -5.00
N ARG A 118 16.37 15.70 -5.54
CA ARG A 118 16.62 15.89 -6.97
C ARG A 118 17.92 15.27 -7.44
N HIS A 119 18.95 15.40 -6.61
CA HIS A 119 20.24 14.77 -6.88
C HIS A 119 20.11 13.24 -6.97
N ASP A 120 19.26 12.61 -6.15
CA ASP A 120 19.13 11.15 -6.12
C ASP A 120 18.57 10.59 -7.44
N TRP A 121 17.54 11.23 -8.01
CA TRP A 121 16.99 10.75 -9.29
C TRP A 121 17.85 11.20 -10.49
N ASP A 122 18.35 12.44 -10.50
CA ASP A 122 19.20 12.93 -11.59
C ASP A 122 20.52 12.11 -11.68
N SER A 123 21.10 11.71 -10.55
CA SER A 123 22.28 10.84 -10.53
C SER A 123 21.96 9.41 -10.95
N PHE A 124 20.85 8.84 -10.45
CA PHE A 124 20.46 7.48 -10.82
C PHE A 124 20.31 7.32 -12.35
N PHE A 125 19.56 8.22 -13.01
CA PHE A 125 19.32 8.07 -14.46
C PHE A 125 20.55 8.36 -15.31
N ARG A 126 21.41 9.28 -14.88
CA ARG A 126 22.68 9.56 -15.54
C ARG A 126 23.66 8.37 -15.45
N ASP A 127 23.74 7.74 -14.28
CA ASP A 127 24.77 6.74 -13.97
C ASP A 127 24.29 5.30 -14.30
N ALA A 128 22.98 5.06 -14.42
CA ALA A 128 22.40 3.77 -14.74
C ALA A 128 22.59 3.39 -16.22
N LYS A 129 23.64 2.62 -16.51
CA LYS A 129 23.97 2.11 -17.87
C LYS A 129 22.84 1.36 -18.58
N HIS A 130 21.90 0.82 -17.83
CA HIS A 130 20.78 0.09 -18.38
C HIS A 130 19.59 0.99 -18.70
N MET A 131 19.60 2.28 -18.36
CA MET A 131 18.52 3.25 -18.63
C MET A 131 18.85 4.10 -19.87
N ASN A 132 17.83 4.66 -20.52
CA ASN A 132 17.99 5.57 -21.65
C ASN A 132 17.08 6.79 -21.46
N GLU A 133 17.67 7.96 -21.18
CA GLU A 133 16.95 9.20 -20.89
C GLU A 133 16.05 9.70 -22.04
N MET A 134 16.30 9.24 -23.27
CA MET A 134 15.46 9.58 -24.43
C MET A 134 14.17 8.75 -24.48
N LYS A 135 14.04 7.69 -23.66
CA LYS A 135 12.88 6.80 -23.63
C LYS A 135 11.99 7.09 -22.42
N ALA A 136 10.68 7.15 -22.67
CA ALA A 136 9.69 7.29 -21.61
C ALA A 136 9.76 6.10 -20.64
N GLY A 137 9.72 6.38 -19.34
CA GLY A 137 9.83 5.36 -18.29
C GLY A 137 11.25 4.83 -18.07
N GLU A 138 12.25 5.40 -18.74
CA GLU A 138 13.68 5.15 -18.49
C GLU A 138 14.43 6.44 -18.15
N ARG A 139 13.68 7.46 -17.72
CA ARG A 139 14.12 8.80 -17.33
C ARG A 139 13.32 9.25 -16.10
N PRO A 140 13.66 10.37 -15.44
CA PRO A 140 12.89 10.87 -14.30
C PRO A 140 11.55 11.49 -14.74
N ASP A 141 10.63 10.63 -15.18
CA ASP A 141 9.27 10.98 -15.60
C ASP A 141 8.20 10.14 -14.89
N THR A 142 8.60 9.09 -14.17
CA THR A 142 7.67 8.12 -13.58
C THR A 142 7.76 8.14 -12.06
N LEU A 143 6.65 8.56 -11.44
CA LEU A 143 6.41 8.53 -10.00
C LEU A 143 6.03 7.12 -9.57
N HIS A 144 6.63 6.63 -8.49
CA HIS A 144 6.26 5.39 -7.83
C HIS A 144 5.68 5.70 -6.46
N LEU A 145 4.44 5.31 -6.25
CA LEU A 145 3.69 5.54 -5.02
C LEU A 145 3.42 4.20 -4.33
N SER A 146 3.64 4.14 -3.03
CA SER A 146 3.29 2.97 -2.21
C SER A 146 2.47 3.40 -0.98
N ASP A 147 1.77 2.44 -0.38
CA ASP A 147 0.95 2.60 0.82
C ASP A 147 -0.27 3.54 0.64
N LEU A 148 -0.79 3.65 -0.59
CA LEU A 148 -2.01 4.40 -0.89
C LEU A 148 -3.25 3.61 -0.43
N PRO A 149 -4.23 4.19 0.32
CA PRO A 149 -5.40 3.44 0.75
C PRO A 149 -6.38 3.13 -0.38
N ASN A 150 -6.75 1.87 -0.57
CA ASN A 150 -7.67 1.44 -1.64
C ASN A 150 -8.97 2.25 -1.65
N LYS A 151 -9.64 2.36 -0.50
CA LYS A 151 -10.93 3.05 -0.34
C LYS A 151 -10.89 4.53 -0.69
N TRP A 152 -9.75 5.20 -0.54
CA TRP A 152 -9.64 6.65 -0.82
C TRP A 152 -9.56 6.92 -2.32
N PHE A 153 -9.08 5.92 -3.09
CA PHE A 153 -8.86 6.00 -4.52
C PHE A 153 -9.80 5.10 -5.33
N SER A 154 -10.86 4.55 -4.73
CA SER A 154 -11.85 3.71 -5.41
C SER A 154 -13.01 4.49 -6.02
N THR A 155 -13.84 3.87 -6.84
CA THR A 155 -15.08 4.50 -7.36
C THR A 155 -16.30 3.91 -6.67
N LYS A 156 -17.42 4.65 -6.63
CA LYS A 156 -18.69 4.14 -6.06
C LYS A 156 -19.13 2.78 -6.64
N SER A 157 -18.74 2.49 -7.89
CA SER A 157 -19.03 1.22 -8.56
C SER A 157 -18.16 0.03 -8.12
N LYS A 158 -17.00 0.29 -7.52
CA LYS A 158 -16.01 -0.73 -7.11
C LYS A 158 -15.31 -0.23 -5.85
N GLU A 159 -16.00 -0.24 -4.71
CA GLU A 159 -15.54 0.43 -3.49
C GLU A 159 -14.22 -0.15 -2.93
N ASP A 160 -13.94 -1.42 -3.20
CA ASP A 160 -12.76 -2.12 -2.69
C ASP A 160 -11.53 -2.06 -3.61
N LEU A 161 -11.68 -1.57 -4.85
CA LEU A 161 -10.59 -1.52 -5.83
C LEU A 161 -10.22 -0.08 -6.20
N PRO A 162 -8.94 0.28 -6.17
CA PRO A 162 -8.49 1.60 -6.58
C PRO A 162 -8.71 1.78 -8.10
N SER A 163 -8.91 3.03 -8.51
CA SER A 163 -9.25 3.39 -9.88
C SER A 163 -8.10 4.13 -10.57
N GLU A 164 -7.55 3.53 -11.64
CA GLU A 164 -6.52 4.17 -12.47
C GLU A 164 -6.99 5.49 -13.09
N SER A 165 -8.26 5.56 -13.52
CA SER A 165 -8.82 6.76 -14.13
C SER A 165 -8.97 7.90 -13.12
N LEU A 166 -9.28 7.57 -11.86
CA LEU A 166 -9.26 8.55 -10.79
C LEU A 166 -7.83 9.02 -10.50
N LEU A 167 -6.90 8.07 -10.32
CA LEU A 167 -5.51 8.40 -10.00
C LEU A 167 -4.92 9.31 -11.08
N ARG A 168 -5.17 9.01 -12.36
CA ARG A 168 -4.83 9.88 -13.49
C ARG A 168 -5.40 11.28 -13.32
N LYS A 169 -6.70 11.44 -13.01
CA LYS A 169 -7.34 12.75 -12.81
C LYS A 169 -6.73 13.54 -11.65
N ILE A 170 -6.39 12.86 -10.56
CA ILE A 170 -5.75 13.49 -9.39
C ILE A 170 -4.37 14.04 -9.79
N PHE A 171 -3.56 13.24 -10.47
CA PHE A 171 -2.18 13.61 -10.79
C PHE A 171 -2.04 14.51 -12.03
N GLN A 172 -3.07 14.61 -12.88
CA GLN A 172 -3.13 15.58 -13.98
C GLN A 172 -2.97 17.04 -13.53
N GLN A 173 -3.19 17.36 -12.25
CA GLN A 173 -2.97 18.71 -11.72
C GLN A 173 -1.50 19.18 -11.79
N PHE A 174 -0.53 18.26 -11.85
CA PHE A 174 0.90 18.60 -11.92
C PHE A 174 1.42 18.73 -13.34
N GLY A 175 0.72 18.15 -14.31
CA GLY A 175 1.03 18.18 -15.74
C GLY A 175 0.42 17.00 -16.48
N GLU A 176 0.76 16.86 -17.76
CA GLU A 176 0.18 15.82 -18.61
C GLU A 176 0.67 14.42 -18.20
N VAL A 177 -0.27 13.58 -17.78
CA VAL A 177 -0.04 12.17 -17.43
C VAL A 177 -0.21 11.31 -18.67
N THR A 178 0.85 10.61 -19.08
CA THR A 178 0.86 9.71 -20.25
C THR A 178 0.32 8.33 -19.86
N ALA A 179 0.88 7.72 -18.82
CA ALA A 179 0.54 6.38 -18.37
C ALA A 179 0.30 6.32 -16.86
N VAL A 180 -0.63 5.46 -16.46
CA VAL A 180 -0.89 5.09 -15.06
C VAL A 180 -1.05 3.58 -15.04
N ASP A 181 -0.46 2.91 -14.06
CA ASP A 181 -0.67 1.48 -13.82
C ASP A 181 -0.79 1.23 -12.32
N ILE A 182 -1.80 0.44 -11.94
CA ILE A 182 -1.97 -0.08 -10.59
C ILE A 182 -1.85 -1.61 -10.67
N PRO A 183 -0.68 -2.20 -10.32
CA PRO A 183 -0.44 -3.63 -10.50
C PRO A 183 -1.49 -4.54 -9.83
N SER A 184 -2.04 -4.14 -8.69
CA SER A 184 -3.04 -4.93 -7.94
C SER A 184 -4.42 -5.00 -8.60
N VAL A 185 -4.71 -4.13 -9.58
CA VAL A 185 -6.02 -4.09 -10.26
C VAL A 185 -6.14 -5.15 -11.36
N ASP A 186 -5.02 -5.64 -11.90
CA ASP A 186 -5.03 -6.69 -12.94
C ASP A 186 -4.86 -8.09 -12.31
N PRO A 187 -5.91 -8.93 -12.29
CA PRO A 187 -5.89 -10.24 -11.61
C PRO A 187 -4.89 -11.23 -12.21
N TYR A 188 -4.41 -10.98 -13.43
CA TYR A 188 -3.40 -11.83 -14.07
C TYR A 188 -1.97 -11.53 -13.60
N ARG A 189 -1.73 -10.39 -12.94
CA ARG A 189 -0.39 -10.00 -12.46
C ARG A 189 0.19 -10.99 -11.47
N SER A 190 -0.64 -11.59 -10.60
CA SER A 190 -0.22 -12.61 -9.63
C SER A 190 0.24 -13.92 -10.29
N LYS A 191 -0.23 -14.19 -11.52
CA LYS A 191 0.16 -15.35 -12.32
C LYS A 191 1.40 -15.09 -13.20
N MET A 192 1.89 -13.85 -13.27
CA MET A 192 3.09 -13.48 -14.03
C MET A 192 4.36 -13.70 -13.21
N LYS A 193 5.52 -13.77 -13.88
CA LYS A 193 6.83 -13.77 -13.22
C LYS A 193 7.01 -12.50 -12.38
N ALA A 194 7.67 -12.61 -11.22
CA ALA A 194 7.81 -11.49 -10.27
C ALA A 194 8.32 -10.17 -10.90
N HIS A 195 9.33 -10.24 -11.76
CA HIS A 195 9.89 -9.05 -12.44
C HIS A 195 8.94 -8.41 -13.48
N LEU A 196 7.91 -9.12 -13.95
CA LEU A 196 6.88 -8.61 -14.86
C LEU A 196 5.61 -8.22 -14.11
N SER A 197 5.33 -8.88 -12.98
CA SER A 197 4.15 -8.69 -12.19
C SER A 197 4.05 -7.25 -11.65
N GLY A 198 5.17 -6.65 -11.25
CA GLY A 198 5.14 -5.33 -10.61
C GLY A 198 4.43 -5.32 -9.24
N LEU A 199 4.00 -6.48 -8.74
CA LEU A 199 3.53 -6.69 -7.38
C LEU A 199 4.73 -6.88 -6.45
N LYS A 200 4.74 -6.20 -5.31
CA LYS A 200 5.63 -6.58 -4.20
C LYS A 200 5.08 -7.81 -3.50
N LEU A 201 5.91 -8.86 -3.44
CA LEU A 201 5.58 -10.18 -2.87
C LEU A 201 5.25 -10.15 -1.35
N PHE A 202 5.63 -9.09 -0.64
CA PHE A 202 5.47 -8.97 0.81
C PHE A 202 4.87 -7.62 1.23
N ASN A 203 3.60 -7.39 0.92
CA ASN A 203 2.84 -6.35 1.61
C ASN A 203 1.81 -7.02 2.51
N PHE A 204 2.05 -7.02 3.83
CA PHE A 204 1.08 -7.46 4.83
C PHE A 204 -0.26 -6.71 4.73
N ASN A 205 -0.26 -5.54 4.08
CA ASN A 205 -1.40 -4.63 3.91
C ASN A 205 -2.01 -4.64 2.49
N GLN A 206 -1.76 -5.67 1.66
CA GLN A 206 -2.27 -5.72 0.26
C GLN A 206 -3.80 -5.52 0.17
N ASN A 207 -4.55 -5.88 1.21
CA ASN A 207 -6.01 -5.74 1.23
C ASN A 207 -6.47 -4.30 1.50
N THR A 208 -5.65 -3.45 2.12
CA THR A 208 -6.03 -2.08 2.52
C THR A 208 -5.33 -1.00 1.72
N THR A 209 -4.15 -1.29 1.16
CA THR A 209 -3.32 -0.34 0.42
C THR A 209 -2.86 -0.89 -0.94
N PHE A 210 -2.51 0.01 -1.86
CA PHE A 210 -1.99 -0.32 -3.18
C PHE A 210 -0.73 0.45 -3.54
N GLU A 211 -0.08 -0.01 -4.61
CA GLU A 211 1.04 0.67 -5.26
C GLU A 211 0.61 1.17 -6.63
N ALA A 212 1.18 2.28 -7.06
CA ALA A 212 0.87 2.85 -8.35
C ALA A 212 2.07 3.52 -9.01
N TYR A 213 2.02 3.54 -10.33
CA TYR A 213 2.99 4.22 -11.17
C TYR A 213 2.28 5.30 -11.97
N VAL A 214 2.81 6.51 -11.97
CA VAL A 214 2.26 7.65 -12.72
C VAL A 214 3.38 8.25 -13.56
N GLN A 215 3.29 8.13 -14.88
CA GLN A 215 4.25 8.68 -15.82
C GLN A 215 3.75 10.01 -16.38
N TYR A 216 4.61 11.02 -16.37
CA TYR A 216 4.38 12.32 -16.98
C TYR A 216 5.03 12.41 -18.35
N ARG A 217 4.50 13.30 -19.19
CA ARG A 217 5.15 13.66 -20.46
C ARG A 217 6.46 14.41 -20.22
N ASP A 218 6.46 15.35 -19.27
CA ASP A 218 7.54 16.30 -19.05
C ASP A 218 8.21 16.17 -17.68
N TYR A 219 9.53 16.37 -17.65
CA TYR A 219 10.33 16.38 -16.43
C TYR A 219 9.82 17.41 -15.40
N ILE A 220 9.36 18.58 -15.86
CA ILE A 220 8.85 19.64 -14.97
C ILE A 220 7.62 19.17 -14.20
N ALA A 221 6.72 18.41 -14.83
CA ALA A 221 5.52 17.87 -14.17
C ALA A 221 5.88 16.83 -13.11
N PHE A 222 6.87 15.96 -13.41
CA PHE A 222 7.42 15.02 -12.44
C PHE A 222 8.03 15.75 -11.23
N VAL A 223 8.88 16.76 -11.44
CA VAL A 223 9.48 17.54 -10.34
C VAL A 223 8.42 18.24 -9.51
N LYS A 224 7.42 18.87 -10.14
CA LYS A 224 6.29 19.49 -9.44
C LYS A 224 5.56 18.50 -8.53
N ALA A 225 5.26 17.30 -9.03
CA ALA A 225 4.60 16.26 -8.24
C ALA A 225 5.48 15.79 -7.06
N MET A 226 6.78 15.58 -7.29
CA MET A 226 7.74 15.21 -6.23
C MET A 226 7.83 16.29 -5.15
N ASP A 227 8.00 17.56 -5.54
CA ASP A 227 8.07 18.67 -4.60
C ASP A 227 6.78 18.86 -3.82
N TYR A 228 5.63 18.67 -4.45
CA TYR A 228 4.32 18.81 -3.82
C TYR A 228 4.05 17.76 -2.74
N LEU A 229 4.52 16.53 -2.97
CA LEU A 229 4.33 15.39 -2.05
C LEU A 229 5.46 15.27 -1.02
N ARG A 230 6.57 15.99 -1.19
CA ARG A 230 7.74 15.91 -0.31
C ARG A 230 7.36 16.26 1.13
N GLY A 231 7.64 15.33 2.04
CA GLY A 231 7.40 15.53 3.47
C GLY A 231 5.91 15.72 3.78
N MET A 232 5.01 15.09 3.01
CA MET A 232 3.58 15.13 3.24
C MET A 232 3.03 13.74 3.57
N LYS A 233 1.92 13.72 4.31
CA LYS A 233 1.05 12.56 4.49
C LYS A 233 -0.34 12.87 3.92
N LEU A 234 -1.08 11.85 3.49
CA LEU A 234 -2.44 12.06 3.02
C LEU A 234 -3.38 12.30 4.19
N LEU A 235 -4.31 13.23 4.00
CA LEU A 235 -5.39 13.56 4.91
C LEU A 235 -6.72 13.42 4.15
N LYS A 236 -7.65 12.71 4.75
CA LYS A 236 -9.02 12.56 4.27
C LYS A 236 -9.96 13.16 5.31
N ILE A 237 -10.77 14.13 4.89
CA ILE A 237 -11.76 14.78 5.75
C ILE A 237 -13.14 14.26 5.35
N GLU A 238 -13.84 13.60 6.26
CA GLU A 238 -15.19 13.08 6.03
C GLU A 238 -16.12 13.60 7.11
N SER A 239 -17.08 14.44 6.71
CA SER A 239 -18.03 15.10 7.61
C SER A 239 -17.32 15.83 8.76
N ASN A 240 -17.15 15.18 9.91
CA ASN A 240 -16.48 15.72 11.11
C ASN A 240 -15.20 14.97 11.51
N GLU A 241 -14.79 13.93 10.77
CA GLU A 241 -13.61 13.13 11.08
C GLU A 241 -12.47 13.37 10.09
N ALA A 242 -11.25 13.30 10.62
CA ALA A 242 -10.02 13.52 9.88
C ALA A 242 -9.11 12.29 10.01
N PHE A 243 -8.92 11.59 8.90
CA PHE A 243 -8.07 10.41 8.81
C PHE A 243 -6.77 10.75 8.12
N THR A 244 -5.65 10.34 8.69
CA THR A 244 -4.32 10.56 8.09
C THR A 244 -3.64 9.24 7.83
N THR A 245 -3.00 9.09 6.68
CA THR A 245 -2.11 7.96 6.39
C THR A 245 -0.78 8.46 5.83
N ASN A 246 0.29 7.76 6.16
CA ASN A 246 1.57 7.98 5.51
C ASN A 246 1.53 7.33 4.13
N ILE A 247 2.16 7.96 3.15
CA ILE A 247 2.39 7.40 1.82
C ILE A 247 3.89 7.41 1.56
N LYS A 248 4.36 6.43 0.78
CA LYS A 248 5.72 6.43 0.28
C LYS A 248 5.73 6.93 -1.16
N VAL A 249 6.62 7.86 -1.43
CA VAL A 249 6.78 8.48 -2.75
C VAL A 249 8.24 8.33 -3.15
N ASP A 250 8.47 7.71 -4.30
CA ASP A 250 9.78 7.50 -4.90
C ASP A 250 9.68 7.68 -6.43
N PHE A 251 10.79 7.55 -7.14
CA PHE A 251 10.84 7.46 -8.59
C PHE A 251 11.02 6.02 -9.05
N ASP A 252 10.51 5.70 -10.24
CA ASP A 252 10.62 4.35 -10.78
C ASP A 252 12.06 4.04 -11.22
N LYS A 253 12.62 2.97 -10.64
CA LYS A 253 13.97 2.45 -10.94
C LYS A 253 13.91 1.18 -11.79
N THR A 254 12.72 0.72 -12.15
CA THR A 254 12.47 -0.62 -12.70
C THR A 254 12.01 -0.63 -14.14
N LYS A 255 11.82 0.55 -14.75
CA LYS A 255 11.25 0.72 -16.09
C LYS A 255 9.81 0.19 -16.19
N HIS A 256 9.05 0.31 -15.11
CA HIS A 256 7.70 -0.24 -15.01
C HIS A 256 6.81 0.28 -16.13
N LEU A 257 6.85 1.58 -16.42
CA LEU A 257 6.05 2.20 -17.49
C LEU A 257 6.83 2.42 -18.80
N SER A 258 7.96 1.71 -18.99
CA SER A 258 8.62 1.67 -20.29
C SER A 258 7.80 0.87 -21.30
N GLU A 259 7.91 1.24 -22.58
CA GLU A 259 7.22 0.57 -23.68
C GLU A 259 7.49 -0.95 -23.70
N ASN A 260 8.74 -1.34 -23.45
CA ASN A 260 9.15 -2.74 -23.41
C ASN A 260 8.46 -3.52 -22.27
N SER A 261 8.43 -2.96 -21.07
CA SER A 261 7.77 -3.59 -19.91
C SER A 261 6.26 -3.70 -20.12
N ILE A 262 5.62 -2.63 -20.61
CA ILE A 262 4.19 -2.63 -20.94
C ILE A 262 3.88 -3.71 -21.99
N ARG A 263 4.68 -3.78 -23.07
CA ARG A 263 4.50 -4.77 -24.14
C ARG A 263 4.65 -6.20 -23.63
N LYS A 264 5.70 -6.49 -22.86
CA LYS A 264 5.92 -7.83 -22.27
C LYS A 264 4.75 -8.24 -21.37
N ARG A 265 4.25 -7.32 -20.54
CA ARG A 265 3.10 -7.56 -19.66
C ARG A 265 1.81 -7.80 -20.45
N LYS A 266 1.59 -7.06 -21.53
CA LYS A 266 0.42 -7.26 -22.40
C LYS A 266 0.44 -8.65 -23.04
N ILE A 267 1.58 -9.06 -23.61
CA ILE A 267 1.73 -10.38 -24.25
C ILE A 267 1.50 -11.50 -23.22
N GLU A 268 2.09 -11.40 -22.03
CA GLU A 268 1.92 -12.43 -20.99
C GLU A 268 0.48 -12.50 -20.49
N ARG A 269 -0.18 -11.35 -20.32
CA ARG A 269 -1.60 -11.28 -19.96
C ARG A 269 -2.48 -11.96 -20.99
N GLU A 270 -2.25 -11.71 -22.29
CA GLU A 270 -3.00 -12.35 -23.38
C GLU A 270 -2.82 -13.87 -23.39
N LYS A 271 -1.60 -14.37 -23.14
CA LYS A 271 -1.34 -15.81 -23.00
C LYS A 271 -2.09 -16.44 -21.83
N LEU A 272 -2.08 -15.78 -20.66
CA LEU A 272 -2.79 -16.25 -19.47
C LEU A 272 -4.31 -16.26 -19.68
N MET A 273 -4.85 -15.22 -20.32
CA MET A 273 -6.27 -15.14 -20.67
C MET A 273 -6.69 -16.25 -21.64
N ALA A 274 -5.87 -16.55 -22.66
CA ALA A 274 -6.13 -17.63 -23.59
C ALA A 274 -6.15 -19.00 -22.88
N LYS A 275 -5.19 -19.23 -21.97
CA LYS A 275 -5.12 -20.46 -21.18
C LYS A 275 -6.31 -20.62 -20.23
N ASP A 276 -6.71 -19.55 -19.54
CA ASP A 276 -7.89 -19.58 -18.66
C ASP A 276 -9.17 -19.85 -19.47
N ARG A 277 -9.31 -19.28 -20.66
CA ARG A 277 -10.45 -19.55 -21.57
C ARG A 277 -10.49 -21.02 -22.02
N GLU A 278 -9.35 -21.59 -22.42
CA GLU A 278 -9.27 -23.00 -22.82
C GLU A 278 -9.62 -23.95 -21.67
N LEU A 279 -9.19 -23.63 -20.45
CA LEU A 279 -9.55 -24.39 -19.25
C LEU A 279 -11.04 -24.30 -18.95
N GLU A 280 -11.65 -23.13 -19.08
CA GLU A 280 -13.08 -22.93 -18.86
C GLU A 280 -13.91 -23.69 -19.90
N GLU A 281 -13.52 -23.66 -21.17
CA GLU A 281 -14.17 -24.43 -22.24
C GLU A 281 -14.07 -25.94 -22.01
N LYS A 282 -12.91 -26.44 -21.53
CA LYS A 282 -12.75 -27.86 -21.16
C LYS A 282 -13.64 -28.23 -19.97
N LYS A 283 -13.72 -27.38 -18.94
CA LYS A 283 -14.62 -27.59 -17.80
C LYS A 283 -16.08 -27.63 -18.22
N GLN A 284 -16.51 -26.68 -19.05
CA GLN A 284 -17.88 -26.63 -19.56
C GLN A 284 -18.22 -27.90 -20.35
N LYS A 285 -17.31 -28.38 -21.21
CA LYS A 285 -17.52 -29.63 -21.97
C LYS A 285 -17.65 -30.86 -21.05
N ILE A 286 -16.85 -30.94 -19.99
CA ILE A 286 -16.94 -32.04 -19.01
C ILE A 286 -18.27 -31.94 -18.26
N GLU A 287 -18.67 -30.76 -17.80
CA GLU A 287 -19.93 -30.54 -17.08
C GLU A 287 -21.15 -30.88 -17.96
N ASP A 288 -21.15 -30.46 -19.23
CA ASP A 288 -22.21 -30.77 -20.18
C ASP A 288 -22.27 -32.28 -20.49
N ALA A 289 -21.12 -32.96 -20.57
CA ALA A 289 -21.06 -34.41 -20.75
C ALA A 289 -21.62 -35.16 -19.54
N LEU A 290 -21.26 -34.74 -18.32
CA LEU A 290 -21.80 -35.30 -17.08
C LEU A 290 -23.31 -35.11 -16.98
N LYS A 291 -23.83 -33.91 -17.28
CA LYS A 291 -25.28 -33.65 -17.31
C LYS A 291 -26.00 -34.53 -18.32
N LYS A 292 -25.41 -34.76 -19.51
CA LYS A 292 -25.99 -35.65 -20.53
C LYS A 292 -26.01 -37.12 -20.08
N LEU A 293 -24.99 -37.58 -19.36
CA LEU A 293 -24.96 -38.94 -18.80
C LEU A 293 -26.03 -39.09 -17.71
N GLU A 294 -26.14 -38.13 -16.79
CA GLU A 294 -27.14 -38.16 -15.71
C GLU A 294 -28.58 -38.15 -16.25
N VAL A 295 -28.85 -37.40 -17.33
CA VAL A 295 -30.16 -37.43 -18.00
C VAL A 295 -30.44 -38.80 -18.62
N LYS A 296 -29.45 -39.42 -19.28
CA LYS A 296 -29.59 -40.75 -19.85
C LYS A 296 -29.84 -41.82 -18.78
N GLU A 297 -29.10 -41.79 -17.67
CA GLU A 297 -29.31 -42.71 -16.55
C GLU A 297 -30.72 -42.57 -15.97
N LYS A 298 -31.21 -41.34 -15.75
CA LYS A 298 -32.59 -41.09 -15.30
C LYS A 298 -33.65 -41.58 -16.29
N GLU A 299 -33.40 -41.46 -17.60
CA GLU A 299 -34.29 -42.00 -18.63
C GLU A 299 -34.30 -43.54 -18.65
N GLU A 300 -33.13 -44.16 -18.47
CA GLU A 300 -33.01 -45.62 -18.40
C GLU A 300 -33.68 -46.18 -17.13
N GLU A 301 -33.49 -45.55 -15.97
CA GLU A 301 -34.18 -45.89 -14.73
C GLU A 301 -35.70 -45.79 -14.86
N LYS A 302 -36.20 -44.72 -15.50
CA LYS A 302 -37.64 -44.57 -15.80
C LYS A 302 -38.13 -45.70 -16.71
N LYS A 303 -37.41 -46.01 -17.79
CA LYS A 303 -37.75 -47.12 -18.70
C LYS A 303 -37.79 -48.47 -17.99
N ILE A 304 -36.82 -48.75 -17.12
CA ILE A 304 -36.78 -49.99 -16.33
C ILE A 304 -37.97 -50.03 -15.37
N THR A 305 -38.25 -48.94 -14.67
CA THR A 305 -39.38 -48.82 -13.74
C THR A 305 -40.72 -49.03 -14.45
N ASP A 306 -40.91 -48.43 -15.62
CA ASP A 306 -42.14 -48.56 -16.40
C ASP A 306 -42.31 -49.99 -16.94
N LYS A 307 -41.25 -50.62 -17.43
CA LYS A 307 -41.27 -52.05 -17.83
C LYS A 307 -41.61 -52.97 -16.66
N GLN A 308 -41.08 -52.70 -15.45
CA GLN A 308 -41.42 -53.47 -14.25
C GLN A 308 -42.89 -53.29 -13.84
N ARG A 309 -43.43 -52.06 -13.92
CA ARG A 309 -44.85 -51.77 -13.67
C ARG A 309 -45.75 -52.50 -14.66
N GLU A 310 -45.38 -52.53 -15.94
CA GLU A 310 -46.14 -53.23 -16.98
C GLU A 310 -46.14 -54.75 -16.76
N ARG A 311 -44.98 -55.35 -16.43
CA ARG A 311 -44.88 -56.77 -16.06
C ARG A 311 -45.76 -57.10 -14.87
N LYS A 312 -45.72 -56.31 -13.79
CA LYS A 312 -46.60 -56.50 -12.61
C LYS A 312 -48.08 -56.42 -12.97
N ARG A 313 -48.49 -55.52 -13.89
CA ARG A 313 -49.87 -55.44 -14.38
C ARG A 313 -50.29 -56.68 -15.17
N LYS A 314 -49.40 -57.25 -15.99
CA LYS A 314 -49.68 -58.47 -16.76
C LYS A 314 -49.81 -59.69 -15.84
N LEU A 315 -48.92 -59.87 -14.87
CA LEU A 315 -49.02 -60.95 -13.87
C LEU A 315 -50.34 -60.89 -13.07
N LYS A 316 -50.74 -59.72 -12.58
CA LYS A 316 -52.03 -59.55 -11.88
C LYS A 316 -53.28 -59.85 -12.72
N LYS A 317 -53.18 -59.82 -14.06
CA LYS A 317 -54.28 -60.20 -14.95
C LYS A 317 -54.34 -61.70 -15.19
N LEU A 318 -53.20 -62.40 -15.12
CA LEU A 318 -53.12 -63.86 -15.23
C LEU A 318 -53.54 -64.59 -13.93
N GLU A 319 -53.35 -63.96 -12.76
CA GLU A 319 -53.83 -64.52 -11.47
C GLU A 319 -55.34 -64.34 -11.22
N LYS A 320 -56.04 -63.61 -12.09
CA LYS A 320 -57.47 -63.29 -11.97
C LYS A 320 -58.35 -63.89 -13.08
N GLY A 321 -57.78 -64.72 -13.95
CA GLY A 321 -58.51 -65.50 -14.96
C GLY A 321 -58.36 -66.98 -14.67
#